data_AF-A0A4U8SL37-F1
#
_entry.id   AF-A0A4U8SL37-F1
#
_cell.length_a   1.000
_cell.length_b   1.000
_cell.length_c   1.000
_cell.angle_alpha   90.00
_cell.angle_beta   90.00
_cell.angle_gamma   90.00
#
_symmetry.space_group_name_H-M   'P 1'
#
loop_
_entity.id
_entity.type
_entity.pdbx_description
1 polymer ?
#
loop_
_entity_poly.entity_id
_entity_poly.type
_entity_poly.pdbx_seq_one_letter_code
_entity_poly.pdbx_strand_id
1 'polypeptide(L)'
;MGKSKTFEILKKSGVLNALRYVADKKAHKGGIYALLQKLLMLLTLYCLDKPRAYEIYRALRRYNICVADFSFLSYFAKEYDNVKQWLESKEFKETYILPPPPLYTYPPLLNPKEIDYTDIPPEFAWKLNIPLPPYYQFLYFGSHATGNTGLENLIQRCGGLSYYQGDVDVEDRAKAAYITLFTLIMEHTDLQDYFSYIALRNYIPHNKKENGEKLCALIPNTPSIYLVRDPISALKSACSLTPCREVYVEMKKLVNPEDLLHFLQNRGKGDKEDLRIAETDTFAHLMEYFIKDIYYCFHDTQLWDFLINFKESIILDMAEIVGDRAFETIHTLAKQLHFPPPKPEDKEIFAMGISEYQTILPLTLEFKSHNQVIAITLMDRVFCMDKRKYIFDYNSQRCSSYHKQALEENANYKDITFSLLGQTCFYDRIILCIHSKDWAILFENENLLGLVKKRLLEIIPLLEKQKEMKNAKKLTEKDILEYLKSHKDLCLEAKAVFEKHLAFLASVRPDIIESWKYYQEFLAMCEEMS
;
A
#
# COMPACT_ATOMS: atom_id res chain seq x y z
N MET A 1 6.13 29.56 2.52
CA MET A 1 6.70 29.37 1.17
C MET A 1 8.01 28.59 1.29
N GLY A 2 8.07 27.36 0.80
CA GLY A 2 9.32 26.57 0.80
C GLY A 2 10.40 27.20 -0.09
N LYS A 3 11.67 27.06 0.28
CA LYS A 3 12.80 27.55 -0.54
C LYS A 3 12.82 26.81 -1.88
N SER A 4 13.05 27.54 -2.97
CA SER A 4 13.16 26.93 -4.31
C SER A 4 14.37 25.99 -4.38
N LYS A 5 14.15 24.70 -4.67
CA LYS A 5 15.21 23.69 -4.84
C LYS A 5 16.28 24.12 -5.85
N THR A 6 15.89 24.84 -6.91
CA THR A 6 16.83 25.43 -7.87
C THR A 6 17.78 26.44 -7.21
N PHE A 7 17.26 27.28 -6.32
CA PHE A 7 18.04 28.27 -5.60
C PHE A 7 18.98 27.64 -4.57
N GLU A 8 18.56 26.53 -3.95
CA GLU A 8 19.43 25.74 -3.07
C GLU A 8 20.59 25.10 -3.84
N ILE A 9 20.32 24.50 -5.01
CA ILE A 9 21.36 23.94 -5.88
C ILE A 9 22.30 25.04 -6.38
N LEU A 10 21.76 26.20 -6.76
CA LEU A 10 22.58 27.35 -7.18
C LEU A 10 23.57 27.76 -6.09
N LYS A 11 23.11 27.84 -4.83
CA LYS A 11 23.97 28.19 -3.68
C LYS A 11 25.00 27.12 -3.35
N LYS A 12 24.62 25.84 -3.41
CA LYS A 12 25.48 24.72 -3.01
C LYS A 12 26.46 24.28 -4.10
N SER A 13 26.06 24.40 -5.36
CA SER A 13 26.70 23.69 -6.48
C SER A 13 26.87 24.56 -7.73
N GLY A 14 26.51 25.85 -7.67
CA GLY A 14 26.77 26.83 -8.72
C GLY A 14 25.76 26.84 -9.88
N VAL A 15 25.97 27.81 -10.78
CA VAL A 15 25.04 28.13 -11.89
C VAL A 15 24.85 26.95 -12.84
N LEU A 16 25.92 26.26 -13.23
CA LEU A 16 25.84 25.17 -14.20
C LEU A 16 24.98 24.00 -13.69
N ASN A 17 25.11 23.63 -12.41
CA ASN A 17 24.31 22.56 -11.83
C ASN A 17 22.85 22.97 -11.63
N ALA A 18 22.60 24.23 -11.29
CA ALA A 18 21.23 24.76 -11.27
C ALA A 18 20.59 24.76 -12.67
N LEU A 19 21.35 25.12 -13.71
CA LEU A 19 20.90 25.07 -15.11
C LEU A 19 20.60 23.63 -15.56
N ARG A 20 21.48 22.67 -15.26
CA ARG A 20 21.25 21.24 -15.53
C ARG A 20 19.94 20.75 -14.89
N TYR A 21 19.75 21.04 -13.60
CA TYR A 21 18.53 20.69 -12.88
C TYR A 21 17.28 21.30 -13.52
N VAL A 22 17.33 22.58 -13.91
CA VAL A 22 16.19 23.24 -14.58
C VAL A 22 15.93 22.65 -15.96
N ALA A 23 16.97 22.33 -16.73
CA ALA A 23 16.85 21.70 -18.03
C ALA A 23 16.17 20.34 -17.92
N ASP A 24 16.60 19.48 -16.99
CA ASP A 24 15.97 18.18 -16.74
C ASP A 24 14.54 18.32 -16.25
N LYS A 25 14.30 19.18 -15.26
CA LYS A 25 12.96 19.38 -14.69
C LYS A 25 11.94 19.89 -15.73
N LYS A 26 12.36 20.75 -16.66
CA LYS A 26 11.45 21.39 -17.62
C LYS A 26 11.50 20.77 -19.02
N ALA A 27 12.32 19.73 -19.26
CA ALA A 27 12.49 19.13 -20.58
C ALA A 27 11.18 18.63 -21.19
N HIS A 28 10.25 18.10 -20.37
CA HIS A 28 8.93 17.65 -20.79
C HIS A 28 8.08 18.75 -21.44
N LYS A 29 8.38 20.04 -21.17
CA LYS A 29 7.71 21.20 -21.78
C LYS A 29 8.14 21.44 -23.23
N GLY A 30 9.13 20.69 -23.72
CA GLY A 30 9.67 20.84 -25.07
C GLY A 30 10.44 22.15 -25.28
N GLY A 31 10.57 22.54 -26.55
CA GLY A 31 11.20 23.79 -26.96
C GLY A 31 12.64 23.96 -26.44
N ILE A 32 12.92 25.16 -25.90
CA ILE A 32 14.27 25.53 -25.45
C ILE A 32 14.81 24.63 -24.35
N TYR A 33 13.96 24.12 -23.45
CA TYR A 33 14.41 23.27 -22.34
C TYR A 33 14.87 21.90 -22.83
N ALA A 34 14.14 21.30 -23.77
CA ALA A 34 14.55 20.04 -24.38
C ALA A 34 15.83 20.18 -25.22
N LEU A 35 16.00 21.31 -25.94
CA LEU A 35 17.22 21.60 -26.68
C LEU A 35 18.41 21.81 -25.73
N LEU A 36 18.20 22.59 -24.66
CA LEU A 36 19.22 22.85 -23.65
C LEU A 36 19.66 21.56 -22.95
N GLN A 37 18.72 20.66 -22.61
CA GLN A 37 19.03 19.36 -22.02
C GLN A 37 19.94 18.52 -22.94
N LYS A 38 19.60 18.43 -24.24
CA LYS A 38 20.41 17.70 -25.23
C LYS A 38 21.82 18.27 -25.35
N LEU A 39 21.94 19.59 -25.40
CA LEU A 39 23.22 20.29 -25.52
C LEU A 39 24.06 20.12 -24.25
N LEU A 40 23.47 20.28 -23.07
CA LEU A 40 24.15 20.07 -21.79
C LEU A 40 24.60 18.62 -21.62
N MET A 41 23.81 17.64 -22.07
CA MET A 41 24.21 16.23 -22.08
C MET A 41 25.48 16.02 -22.91
N LEU A 42 25.49 16.46 -24.17
CA LEU A 42 26.63 16.30 -25.07
C LEU A 42 27.88 17.02 -24.55
N LEU A 43 27.75 18.26 -24.08
CA LEU A 43 28.86 19.03 -23.51
C LEU A 43 29.42 18.35 -22.25
N THR A 44 28.55 17.83 -21.39
CA THR A 44 28.98 17.12 -20.18
C THR A 44 29.76 15.85 -20.52
N LEU A 45 29.27 15.06 -21.48
CA LEU A 45 29.98 13.87 -21.96
C LEU A 45 31.33 14.23 -22.60
N TYR A 46 31.41 15.31 -23.36
CA TYR A 46 32.66 15.79 -23.95
C TYR A 46 33.70 16.18 -22.87
N CYS A 47 33.25 16.73 -21.75
CA CYS A 47 34.12 17.01 -20.60
C CYS A 47 34.55 15.75 -19.83
N LEU A 48 33.69 14.73 -19.76
CA LEU A 48 33.96 13.49 -19.03
C LEU A 48 34.87 12.53 -19.82
N ASP A 49 34.58 12.33 -21.10
CA ASP A 49 35.27 11.39 -21.98
C ASP A 49 35.23 11.90 -23.42
N LYS A 50 36.12 12.84 -23.74
CA LYS A 50 36.19 13.48 -25.06
C LYS A 50 36.26 12.46 -26.22
N PRO A 51 37.09 11.39 -26.17
CA PRO A 51 37.14 10.40 -27.24
C PRO A 51 35.81 9.67 -27.50
N ARG A 52 35.08 9.26 -26.45
CA ARG A 52 33.85 8.45 -26.59
C ARG A 52 32.56 9.26 -26.48
N ALA A 53 32.63 10.57 -26.20
CA ALA A 53 31.47 11.42 -25.91
C ALA A 53 30.31 11.28 -26.90
N TYR A 54 30.60 11.31 -28.20
CA TYR A 54 29.57 11.20 -29.24
C TYR A 54 29.00 9.78 -29.34
N GLU A 55 29.82 8.76 -29.12
CA GLU A 55 29.39 7.36 -29.08
C GLU A 55 28.42 7.13 -27.92
N ILE A 56 28.81 7.55 -26.71
CA ILE A 56 28.01 7.49 -25.49
C ILE A 56 26.70 8.28 -25.67
N TYR A 57 26.79 9.50 -26.22
CA TYR A 57 25.62 10.32 -26.49
C TYR A 57 24.63 9.61 -27.41
N ARG A 58 25.10 9.02 -28.52
CA ARG A 58 24.23 8.27 -29.43
C ARG A 58 23.63 7.03 -28.77
N ALA A 59 24.39 6.31 -27.95
CA ALA A 59 23.90 5.15 -27.22
C ALA A 59 22.75 5.53 -26.27
N LEU A 60 22.92 6.56 -25.44
CA LEU A 60 21.87 7.07 -24.56
C LEU A 60 20.62 7.48 -25.35
N ARG A 61 20.80 8.21 -26.46
CA ARG A 61 19.70 8.66 -27.32
C ARG A 61 18.95 7.50 -27.98
N ARG A 62 19.64 6.40 -28.33
CA ARG A 62 19.02 5.19 -28.91
C ARG A 62 18.01 4.56 -27.96
N TYR A 63 18.27 4.62 -26.65
CA TYR A 63 17.38 4.09 -25.60
C TYR A 63 16.51 5.17 -24.97
N ASN A 64 16.27 6.28 -25.69
CA ASN A 64 15.44 7.41 -25.25
C ASN A 64 15.90 8.09 -23.95
N ILE A 65 17.17 7.96 -23.57
CA ILE A 65 17.74 8.64 -22.40
C ILE A 65 18.28 10.00 -22.83
N CYS A 66 17.78 11.05 -22.17
CA CYS A 66 18.22 12.42 -22.36
C CYS A 66 18.21 13.11 -21.00
N VAL A 67 19.38 13.40 -20.45
CA VAL A 67 19.54 13.98 -19.12
C VAL A 67 20.74 14.92 -19.08
N ALA A 68 20.68 15.94 -18.23
CA ALA A 68 21.78 16.87 -17.98
C ALA A 68 22.46 16.62 -16.62
N ASP A 69 21.93 15.69 -15.83
CA ASP A 69 22.48 15.23 -14.55
C ASP A 69 23.93 14.71 -14.67
N PHE A 70 24.86 15.48 -14.10
CA PHE A 70 26.29 15.20 -14.15
C PHE A 70 26.65 13.86 -13.49
N SER A 71 26.05 13.56 -12.33
CA SER A 71 26.40 12.36 -11.57
C SER A 71 26.03 11.10 -12.34
N PHE A 72 24.86 11.08 -12.96
CA PHE A 72 24.45 9.99 -13.84
C PHE A 72 25.33 9.86 -15.08
N LEU A 73 25.65 10.98 -15.75
CA LEU A 73 26.49 10.93 -16.96
C LEU A 73 27.91 10.47 -16.65
N SER A 74 28.45 10.86 -15.49
CA SER A 74 29.74 10.40 -14.98
C SER A 74 29.72 8.89 -14.73
N TYR A 75 28.68 8.39 -14.06
CA TYR A 75 28.48 6.96 -13.84
C TYR A 75 28.38 6.19 -15.17
N PHE A 76 27.50 6.63 -16.08
CA PHE A 76 27.28 5.94 -17.35
C PHE A 76 28.53 5.94 -18.24
N ALA A 77 29.31 7.02 -18.26
CA ALA A 77 30.56 7.07 -19.02
C ALA A 77 31.59 6.08 -18.48
N LYS A 78 31.64 5.86 -17.16
CA LYS A 78 32.51 4.85 -16.52
C LYS A 78 32.07 3.43 -16.89
N GLU A 79 30.77 3.17 -16.85
CA GLU A 79 30.19 1.84 -17.14
C GLU A 79 29.99 1.55 -18.64
N TYR A 80 30.36 2.47 -19.53
CA TYR A 80 29.98 2.39 -20.94
C TYR A 80 30.52 1.16 -21.65
N ASP A 81 31.72 0.69 -21.31
CA ASP A 81 32.28 -0.53 -21.91
C ASP A 81 31.46 -1.77 -21.53
N ASN A 82 31.03 -1.87 -20.25
CA ASN A 82 30.15 -2.94 -19.77
C ASN A 82 28.78 -2.88 -20.46
N VAL A 83 28.21 -1.67 -20.59
CA VAL A 83 26.97 -1.44 -21.34
C VAL A 83 27.13 -1.93 -22.77
N LYS A 84 28.20 -1.50 -23.47
CA LYS A 84 28.43 -1.86 -24.86
C LYS A 84 28.58 -3.37 -25.04
N GLN A 85 29.40 -4.02 -24.21
CA GLN A 85 29.59 -5.46 -24.22
C GLN A 85 28.26 -6.20 -24.01
N TRP A 86 27.46 -5.77 -23.03
CA TRP A 86 26.15 -6.36 -22.75
C TRP A 86 25.19 -6.23 -23.94
N LEU A 87 25.04 -5.02 -24.50
CA LEU A 87 24.14 -4.76 -25.62
C LEU A 87 24.54 -5.52 -26.91
N GLU A 88 25.83 -5.82 -27.06
CA GLU A 88 26.36 -6.60 -28.19
C GLU A 88 26.29 -8.11 -27.96
N SER A 89 26.05 -8.55 -26.72
CA SER A 89 25.99 -9.96 -26.33
C SER A 89 24.87 -10.72 -27.04
N LYS A 90 25.10 -12.03 -27.19
CA LYS A 90 24.10 -12.95 -27.73
C LYS A 90 22.87 -13.01 -26.80
N GLU A 91 23.09 -13.09 -25.50
CA GLU A 91 22.03 -13.16 -24.48
C GLU A 91 21.10 -11.94 -24.54
N PHE A 92 21.64 -10.72 -24.62
CA PHE A 92 20.83 -9.51 -24.74
C PHE A 92 19.98 -9.53 -26.01
N LYS A 93 20.58 -9.89 -27.15
CA LYS A 93 19.88 -9.95 -28.44
C LYS A 93 18.77 -10.98 -28.43
N GLU A 94 19.02 -12.17 -27.90
CA GLU A 94 18.02 -13.25 -27.82
C GLU A 94 16.90 -12.94 -26.82
N THR A 95 17.19 -12.23 -25.73
CA THR A 95 16.20 -11.93 -24.69
C THR A 95 15.37 -10.69 -25.00
N TYR A 96 15.99 -9.62 -25.52
CA TYR A 96 15.36 -8.29 -25.61
C TYR A 96 15.16 -7.77 -27.04
N ILE A 97 15.77 -8.40 -28.06
CA ILE A 97 15.66 -7.96 -29.46
C ILE A 97 14.94 -8.99 -30.33
N LEU A 98 15.25 -10.28 -30.17
CA LEU A 98 14.66 -11.37 -30.94
C LEU A 98 13.36 -11.87 -30.24
N PRO A 99 12.30 -12.20 -31.00
CA PRO A 99 10.99 -12.61 -30.45
C PRO A 99 11.04 -13.98 -29.72
N PRO A 100 10.09 -14.31 -28.80
CA PRO A 100 8.64 -14.04 -28.89
C PRO A 100 8.13 -12.84 -28.06
N PRO A 101 6.94 -12.30 -28.40
CA PRO A 101 6.38 -11.08 -27.81
C PRO A 101 6.13 -11.14 -26.29
N PRO A 102 6.01 -9.96 -25.64
CA PRO A 102 6.01 -8.62 -26.24
C PRO A 102 7.41 -8.02 -26.46
N LEU A 103 7.51 -7.11 -27.44
CA LEU A 103 8.73 -6.31 -27.70
C LEU A 103 9.16 -5.63 -26.40
N TYR A 104 10.35 -5.93 -25.87
CA TYR A 104 10.82 -5.33 -24.61
C TYR A 104 11.01 -3.81 -24.80
N THR A 105 10.05 -3.02 -24.32
CA THR A 105 10.05 -1.55 -24.42
C THR A 105 11.16 -0.90 -23.57
N TYR A 106 11.60 -1.61 -22.52
CA TYR A 106 12.57 -1.11 -21.53
C TYR A 106 13.69 -2.13 -21.27
N PRO A 107 14.56 -2.41 -22.25
CA PRO A 107 15.65 -3.36 -22.05
C PRO A 107 16.68 -2.78 -21.07
N PRO A 108 17.23 -3.60 -20.15
CA PRO A 108 18.24 -3.15 -19.20
C PRO A 108 19.55 -2.86 -19.93
N LEU A 109 20.17 -1.73 -19.59
CA LEU A 109 21.41 -1.28 -20.23
C LEU A 109 22.67 -1.91 -19.63
N LEU A 110 22.54 -2.59 -18.49
CA LEU A 110 23.56 -3.45 -17.88
C LEU A 110 22.96 -4.83 -17.67
N ASN A 111 23.81 -5.87 -17.61
CA ASN A 111 23.35 -7.23 -17.37
C ASN A 111 22.79 -7.39 -15.95
N PRO A 112 21.47 -7.60 -15.75
CA PRO A 112 20.86 -7.68 -14.42
C PRO A 112 21.38 -8.85 -13.56
N LYS A 113 22.04 -9.84 -14.18
CA LYS A 113 22.61 -11.02 -13.50
C LYS A 113 24.02 -10.80 -12.96
N GLU A 114 24.72 -9.77 -13.46
CA GLU A 114 26.13 -9.52 -13.14
C GLU A 114 26.36 -8.22 -12.36
N ILE A 115 25.34 -7.36 -12.27
CA ILE A 115 25.41 -6.14 -11.48
C ILE A 115 25.29 -6.41 -9.98
N ASP A 116 25.99 -5.59 -9.19
CA ASP A 116 25.73 -5.45 -7.77
C ASP A 116 24.71 -4.34 -7.54
N TYR A 117 23.53 -4.69 -7.01
CA TYR A 117 22.48 -3.72 -6.71
C TYR A 117 22.86 -2.75 -5.59
N THR A 118 23.86 -3.04 -4.74
CA THR A 118 24.32 -2.11 -3.70
C THR A 118 25.11 -0.93 -4.26
N ASP A 119 25.67 -1.09 -5.46
CA ASP A 119 26.55 -0.11 -6.10
C ASP A 119 25.81 0.85 -7.03
N ILE A 120 24.50 0.64 -7.25
CA ILE A 120 23.71 1.41 -8.20
C ILE A 120 22.64 2.23 -7.47
N PRO A 121 22.73 3.58 -7.50
CA PRO A 121 21.65 4.42 -6.99
C PRO A 121 20.31 4.11 -7.69
N PRO A 122 19.18 4.03 -6.96
CA PRO A 122 17.87 3.70 -7.56
C PRO A 122 17.46 4.61 -8.71
N GLU A 123 17.81 5.91 -8.66
CA GLU A 123 17.54 6.84 -9.76
C GLU A 123 18.31 6.50 -11.04
N PHE A 124 19.49 5.90 -10.90
CA PHE A 124 20.33 5.48 -12.02
C PHE A 124 19.79 4.16 -12.57
N ALA A 125 19.47 3.21 -11.69
CA ALA A 125 18.82 1.95 -12.04
C ALA A 125 17.54 2.19 -12.87
N TRP A 126 16.67 3.13 -12.45
CA TRP A 126 15.50 3.54 -13.23
C TRP A 126 15.86 4.06 -14.63
N LYS A 127 16.86 4.94 -14.75
CA LYS A 127 17.29 5.50 -16.05
C LYS A 127 17.88 4.43 -16.95
N LEU A 128 18.55 3.43 -16.38
CA LEU A 128 19.20 2.32 -17.08
C LEU A 128 18.26 1.13 -17.34
N ASN A 129 16.97 1.27 -17.01
CA ASN A 129 15.97 0.21 -17.11
C ASN A 129 16.40 -1.07 -16.38
N ILE A 130 17.10 -0.94 -15.25
CA ILE A 130 17.46 -2.11 -14.44
C ILE A 130 16.18 -2.62 -13.76
N PRO A 131 15.89 -3.92 -13.77
CA PRO A 131 14.77 -4.47 -13.03
C PRO A 131 14.90 -4.21 -11.53
N LEU A 132 13.82 -4.38 -10.75
CA LEU A 132 13.92 -4.38 -9.30
C LEU A 132 14.85 -5.51 -8.81
N PRO A 133 15.61 -5.31 -7.72
CA PRO A 133 16.43 -6.36 -7.14
C PRO A 133 15.56 -7.58 -6.79
N PRO A 134 15.96 -8.82 -7.14
CA PRO A 134 15.12 -10.01 -7.02
C PRO A 134 15.06 -10.58 -5.58
N TYR A 135 15.16 -9.74 -4.55
CA TYR A 135 15.20 -10.14 -3.14
C TYR A 135 13.80 -10.08 -2.50
N TYR A 136 12.82 -10.71 -3.15
CA TYR A 136 11.44 -10.89 -2.69
C TYR A 136 10.84 -12.15 -3.33
N GLN A 137 9.84 -12.75 -2.69
CA GLN A 137 9.31 -14.07 -3.07
C GLN A 137 8.21 -14.01 -4.12
N PHE A 138 7.33 -13.02 -4.04
CA PHE A 138 6.19 -12.90 -4.96
C PHE A 138 5.69 -11.46 -5.11
N LEU A 139 4.91 -11.24 -6.16
CA LEU A 139 4.12 -10.04 -6.38
C LEU A 139 2.69 -10.27 -5.91
N TYR A 140 2.12 -9.33 -5.20
CA TYR A 140 0.72 -9.28 -4.89
C TYR A 140 0.10 -8.05 -5.57
N PHE A 141 -0.95 -8.24 -6.38
CA PHE A 141 -1.63 -7.14 -7.06
C PHE A 141 -3.16 -7.25 -7.01
N GLY A 142 -3.82 -6.13 -7.29
CA GLY A 142 -5.27 -6.01 -7.36
C GLY A 142 -5.77 -4.65 -6.88
N SER A 143 -6.98 -4.31 -7.29
CA SER A 143 -7.68 -3.07 -6.95
C SER A 143 -7.86 -2.90 -5.44
N HIS A 144 -8.07 -1.67 -5.00
CA HIS A 144 -8.46 -1.38 -3.62
C HIS A 144 -9.88 -1.91 -3.34
N ALA A 145 -10.25 -1.95 -2.05
CA ALA A 145 -11.55 -2.44 -1.57
C ALA A 145 -11.89 -3.92 -1.88
N THR A 146 -10.96 -4.71 -2.42
CA THR A 146 -11.14 -6.15 -2.68
C THR A 146 -10.74 -7.05 -1.50
N GLY A 147 -10.31 -6.50 -0.37
CA GLY A 147 -9.90 -7.27 0.83
C GLY A 147 -8.40 -7.24 1.12
N ASN A 148 -7.63 -6.41 0.40
CA ASN A 148 -6.16 -6.37 0.44
C ASN A 148 -5.56 -6.25 1.84
N THR A 149 -6.11 -5.38 2.68
CA THR A 149 -5.62 -5.20 4.05
C THR A 149 -5.82 -6.47 4.90
N GLY A 150 -6.88 -7.25 4.61
CA GLY A 150 -7.12 -8.53 5.26
C GLY A 150 -6.07 -9.57 4.86
N LEU A 151 -5.86 -9.77 3.55
CA LEU A 151 -4.84 -10.69 3.05
C LEU A 151 -3.43 -10.32 3.54
N GLU A 152 -3.07 -9.04 3.45
CA GLU A 152 -1.80 -8.52 3.96
C GLU A 152 -1.63 -8.84 5.45
N ASN A 153 -2.68 -8.70 6.27
CA ASN A 153 -2.63 -9.06 7.68
C ASN A 153 -2.29 -10.55 7.90
N LEU A 154 -2.96 -11.44 7.15
CA LEU A 154 -2.76 -12.88 7.25
C LEU A 154 -1.35 -13.31 6.81
N ILE A 155 -0.85 -12.77 5.69
CA ILE A 155 0.51 -13.05 5.19
C ILE A 155 1.56 -12.52 6.17
N GLN A 156 1.39 -11.31 6.72
CA GLN A 156 2.35 -10.76 7.67
C GLN A 156 2.45 -11.59 8.95
N ARG A 157 1.37 -12.27 9.39
CA ARG A 157 1.43 -13.20 10.54
C ARG A 157 2.33 -14.40 10.32
N CYS A 158 2.55 -14.76 9.05
CA CYS A 158 3.46 -15.82 8.66
C CYS A 158 4.91 -15.33 8.53
N GLY A 159 5.21 -14.05 8.85
CA GLY A 159 6.53 -13.45 8.68
C GLY A 159 6.70 -12.65 7.39
N GLY A 160 5.60 -12.30 6.71
CA GLY A 160 5.65 -11.54 5.46
C GLY A 160 5.91 -10.04 5.66
N LEU A 161 6.75 -9.46 4.80
CA LEU A 161 7.07 -8.04 4.71
C LEU A 161 6.58 -7.49 3.38
N SER A 162 5.65 -6.54 3.48
CA SER A 162 5.03 -5.88 2.33
C SER A 162 5.88 -4.70 1.89
N TYR A 163 6.46 -4.77 0.68
CA TYR A 163 7.03 -3.63 -0.01
C TYR A 163 5.91 -2.95 -0.81
N TYR A 164 5.45 -1.82 -0.29
CA TYR A 164 4.35 -1.05 -0.85
C TYR A 164 4.78 0.41 -1.00
N GLN A 165 4.42 1.03 -2.11
CA GLN A 165 4.51 2.48 -2.26
C GLN A 165 3.10 3.07 -2.09
N GLY A 166 2.94 3.92 -1.08
CA GLY A 166 1.73 4.74 -0.92
C GLY A 166 1.71 5.95 -1.85
N ASP A 167 0.72 6.81 -1.62
CA ASP A 167 0.50 7.95 -2.49
C ASP A 167 1.58 9.00 -2.30
N VAL A 168 2.18 9.40 -3.43
CA VAL A 168 3.20 10.44 -3.47
C VAL A 168 2.75 11.50 -4.45
N ASP A 169 2.58 12.74 -3.97
CA ASP A 169 2.28 13.90 -4.81
C ASP A 169 3.57 14.40 -5.50
N VAL A 170 3.98 13.66 -6.52
CA VAL A 170 5.16 13.93 -7.33
C VAL A 170 4.84 13.85 -8.82
N GLU A 171 5.66 14.54 -9.62
CA GLU A 171 5.47 14.67 -11.06
C GLU A 171 5.59 13.35 -11.82
N ASP A 172 6.42 12.41 -11.36
CA ASP A 172 6.59 11.07 -11.94
C ASP A 172 6.39 10.00 -10.85
N ARG A 173 5.12 9.57 -10.68
CA ARG A 173 4.73 8.57 -9.67
C ARG A 173 5.40 7.22 -9.90
N ALA A 174 5.53 6.79 -11.15
CA ALA A 174 6.10 5.49 -11.50
C ALA A 174 7.59 5.41 -11.14
N LYS A 175 8.35 6.46 -11.44
CA LYS A 175 9.75 6.56 -11.00
C LYS A 175 9.87 6.57 -9.48
N ALA A 176 9.01 7.33 -8.79
CA ALA A 176 9.01 7.34 -7.33
C ALA A 176 8.68 5.96 -6.75
N ALA A 177 7.74 5.24 -7.36
CA ALA A 177 7.40 3.86 -7.01
C ALA A 177 8.60 2.94 -7.09
N TYR A 178 9.26 2.96 -8.24
CA TYR A 178 10.44 2.14 -8.49
C TYR A 178 11.53 2.44 -7.46
N ILE A 179 11.83 3.72 -7.20
CA ILE A 179 12.85 4.11 -6.23
C ILE A 179 12.49 3.63 -4.83
N THR A 180 11.25 3.85 -4.39
CA THR A 180 10.77 3.39 -3.08
C THR A 180 10.88 1.88 -2.95
N LEU A 181 10.40 1.12 -3.94
CA LEU A 181 10.47 -0.34 -3.92
C LEU A 181 11.92 -0.83 -3.93
N PHE A 182 12.79 -0.27 -4.78
CA PHE A 182 14.21 -0.60 -4.82
C PHE A 182 14.88 -0.37 -3.46
N THR A 183 14.69 0.81 -2.87
CA THR A 183 15.25 1.14 -1.55
C THR A 183 14.74 0.18 -0.48
N LEU A 184 13.43 -0.07 -0.43
CA LEU A 184 12.84 -0.99 0.56
C LEU A 184 13.35 -2.42 0.41
N ILE A 185 13.54 -2.90 -0.82
CA ILE A 185 14.11 -4.24 -1.07
C ILE A 185 15.54 -4.30 -0.53
N MET A 186 16.37 -3.32 -0.85
CA MET A 186 17.79 -3.31 -0.45
C MET A 186 18.00 -3.09 1.05
N GLU A 187 17.15 -2.32 1.72
CA GLU A 187 17.24 -2.07 3.18
C GLU A 187 16.88 -3.29 4.04
N HIS A 188 16.24 -4.29 3.46
CA HIS A 188 15.65 -5.41 4.19
C HIS A 188 16.15 -6.79 3.73
N THR A 189 17.23 -6.85 2.93
CA THR A 189 17.83 -8.12 2.47
C THR A 189 18.34 -9.00 3.60
N ASP A 190 18.70 -8.40 4.74
CA ASP A 190 19.39 -9.10 5.85
C ASP A 190 18.41 -9.62 6.93
N LEU A 191 17.10 -9.47 6.74
CA LEU A 191 16.09 -9.90 7.72
C LEU A 191 15.75 -11.38 7.61
N GLN A 192 16.59 -12.24 8.19
CA GLN A 192 16.49 -13.70 8.07
C GLN A 192 15.19 -14.33 8.62
N ASP A 193 14.52 -13.70 9.60
CA ASP A 193 13.27 -14.20 10.19
C ASP A 193 12.02 -13.86 9.35
N TYR A 194 12.20 -13.14 8.25
CA TYR A 194 11.12 -12.61 7.44
C TYR A 194 11.27 -13.01 5.98
N PHE A 195 10.14 -13.04 5.27
CA PHE A 195 10.13 -13.04 3.82
C PHE A 195 9.47 -11.79 3.30
N SER A 196 9.80 -11.39 2.08
CA SER A 196 9.27 -10.15 1.52
C SER A 196 8.51 -10.38 0.22
N TYR A 197 7.56 -9.49 -0.07
CA TYR A 197 6.77 -9.48 -1.29
C TYR A 197 6.45 -8.04 -1.70
N ILE A 198 6.19 -7.82 -2.98
CA ILE A 198 5.76 -6.51 -3.48
C ILE A 198 4.25 -6.45 -3.48
N ALA A 199 3.66 -5.36 -2.97
CA ALA A 199 2.23 -5.09 -3.10
C ALA A 199 1.99 -3.95 -4.11
N LEU A 200 1.46 -4.30 -5.28
CA LEU A 200 1.15 -3.37 -6.37
C LEU A 200 -0.37 -3.17 -6.48
N ARG A 201 -0.89 -2.17 -5.77
CA ARG A 201 -2.35 -1.91 -5.65
C ARG A 201 -2.83 -0.66 -6.39
N ASN A 202 -1.93 0.25 -6.68
CA ASN A 202 -2.22 1.48 -7.39
C ASN A 202 -1.97 1.26 -8.87
N TYR A 203 -2.92 1.62 -9.72
CA TYR A 203 -2.70 1.65 -11.15
C TYR A 203 -2.20 3.02 -11.57
N ILE A 204 -0.94 3.08 -12.00
CA ILE A 204 -0.35 4.29 -12.54
C ILE A 204 -0.57 4.26 -14.06
N PRO A 205 -1.41 5.13 -14.64
CA PRO A 205 -1.70 5.09 -16.05
C PRO A 205 -0.46 5.45 -16.88
N HIS A 206 -0.41 4.97 -18.13
CA HIS A 206 0.55 5.47 -19.11
C HIS A 206 0.15 6.89 -19.53
N ASN A 207 0.98 7.88 -19.22
CA ASN A 207 0.90 9.21 -19.84
C ASN A 207 2.29 9.88 -19.85
N LYS A 208 2.40 11.07 -20.48
CA LYS A 208 3.69 11.78 -20.62
C LYS A 208 4.40 12.11 -19.29
N LYS A 209 3.68 12.06 -18.16
CA LYS A 209 4.18 12.37 -16.82
C LYS A 209 4.40 11.12 -15.98
N GLU A 210 3.60 10.09 -16.20
CA GLU A 210 3.52 8.90 -15.36
C GLU A 210 3.78 7.66 -16.23
N ASN A 211 4.94 7.01 -16.03
CA ASN A 211 5.39 5.88 -16.85
C ASN A 211 5.05 4.53 -16.17
N GLY A 212 3.76 4.27 -15.89
CA GLY A 212 3.34 3.08 -15.15
C GLY A 212 3.69 1.75 -15.84
N GLU A 213 3.60 1.70 -17.16
CA GLU A 213 4.04 0.53 -17.95
C GLU A 213 5.53 0.22 -17.73
N LYS A 214 6.38 1.25 -17.56
CA LYS A 214 7.80 1.07 -17.30
C LYS A 214 8.03 0.50 -15.92
N LEU A 215 7.32 0.99 -14.90
CA LEU A 215 7.39 0.43 -13.56
C LEU A 215 7.10 -1.08 -13.60
N CYS A 216 6.00 -1.47 -14.22
CA CYS A 216 5.58 -2.87 -14.30
C CYS A 216 6.55 -3.74 -15.12
N ALA A 217 7.06 -3.21 -16.25
CA ALA A 217 8.07 -3.89 -17.06
C ALA A 217 9.41 -4.11 -16.35
N LEU A 218 9.72 -3.28 -15.33
CA LEU A 218 10.90 -3.43 -14.49
C LEU A 218 10.67 -4.33 -13.27
N ILE A 219 9.49 -4.94 -13.12
CA ILE A 219 9.26 -6.00 -12.14
C ILE A 219 9.58 -7.34 -12.84
N PRO A 220 10.62 -8.07 -12.40
CA PRO A 220 10.91 -9.41 -12.92
C PRO A 220 9.70 -10.34 -12.83
N ASN A 221 9.65 -11.32 -13.75
CA ASN A 221 8.69 -12.42 -13.62
C ASN A 221 8.91 -13.14 -12.28
N THR A 222 7.91 -13.07 -11.42
CA THR A 222 7.89 -13.70 -10.09
C THR A 222 6.53 -14.35 -9.89
N PRO A 223 6.41 -15.36 -9.03
CA PRO A 223 5.10 -15.86 -8.62
C PRO A 223 4.21 -14.70 -8.19
N SER A 224 2.91 -14.77 -8.49
CA SER A 224 2.00 -13.66 -8.16
C SER A 224 0.69 -14.13 -7.56
N ILE A 225 0.10 -13.27 -6.73
CA ILE A 225 -1.25 -13.40 -6.19
C ILE A 225 -2.12 -12.28 -6.75
N TYR A 226 -3.29 -12.66 -7.28
CA TYR A 226 -4.33 -11.76 -7.74
C TYR A 226 -5.59 -11.93 -6.87
N LEU A 227 -5.86 -10.96 -5.99
CA LEU A 227 -7.05 -10.99 -5.11
C LEU A 227 -8.22 -10.27 -5.79
N VAL A 228 -9.32 -11.00 -5.99
CA VAL A 228 -10.53 -10.52 -6.68
C VAL A 228 -11.73 -10.47 -5.76
N ARG A 229 -12.72 -9.66 -6.13
CA ARG A 229 -13.96 -9.50 -5.37
C ARG A 229 -15.08 -9.04 -6.28
N ASP A 230 -16.30 -9.47 -5.97
CA ASP A 230 -17.54 -8.90 -6.52
C ASP A 230 -17.46 -7.35 -6.55
N PRO A 231 -17.57 -6.71 -7.74
CA PRO A 231 -17.44 -5.26 -7.88
C PRO A 231 -18.46 -4.46 -7.06
N ILE A 232 -19.66 -5.00 -6.84
CA ILE A 232 -20.69 -4.36 -6.00
C ILE A 232 -20.26 -4.42 -4.53
N SER A 233 -19.74 -5.56 -4.07
CA SER A 233 -19.17 -5.67 -2.73
C SER A 233 -17.92 -4.79 -2.54
N ALA A 234 -17.10 -4.62 -3.58
CA ALA A 234 -15.96 -3.71 -3.57
C ALA A 234 -16.41 -2.24 -3.44
N LEU A 235 -17.38 -1.80 -4.25
CA LEU A 235 -17.99 -0.46 -4.14
C LEU A 235 -18.59 -0.20 -2.76
N LYS A 236 -19.36 -1.16 -2.23
CA LYS A 236 -19.90 -1.09 -0.87
C LYS A 236 -18.80 -0.83 0.15
N SER A 237 -17.70 -1.57 0.05
CA SER A 237 -16.57 -1.41 0.97
C SER A 237 -15.87 -0.06 0.79
N ALA A 238 -15.68 0.41 -0.43
CA ALA A 238 -15.06 1.72 -0.72
C ALA A 238 -15.92 2.88 -0.17
N CYS A 239 -17.23 2.86 -0.43
CA CYS A 239 -18.17 3.87 0.05
C CYS A 239 -18.40 3.85 1.57
N SER A 240 -18.02 2.75 2.24
CA SER A 240 -18.10 2.61 3.70
C SER A 240 -16.81 3.07 4.44
N LEU A 241 -15.76 3.50 3.72
CA LEU A 241 -14.49 3.88 4.35
C LEU A 241 -14.64 5.17 5.17
N THR A 242 -14.44 5.08 6.49
CA THR A 242 -14.31 6.25 7.37
C THR A 242 -12.83 6.59 7.58
N PRO A 243 -12.39 7.84 7.41
CA PRO A 243 -11.01 8.22 7.73
C PRO A 243 -10.66 8.00 9.22
N CYS A 244 -9.65 7.17 9.48
CA CYS A 244 -9.22 6.78 10.85
C CYS A 244 -8.10 7.66 11.45
N ARG A 245 -7.50 8.59 10.70
CA ARG A 245 -6.22 9.23 11.07
C ARG A 245 -6.27 10.09 12.33
N GLU A 246 -7.41 10.71 12.62
CA GLU A 246 -7.55 11.67 13.74
C GLU A 246 -8.02 11.03 15.06
N VAL A 247 -8.52 9.79 15.02
CA VAL A 247 -9.09 9.10 16.20
C VAL A 247 -8.08 8.95 17.33
N TYR A 248 -6.85 8.56 16.98
CA TYR A 248 -5.92 7.99 17.96
C TYR A 248 -5.14 9.02 18.78
N VAL A 249 -4.93 10.23 18.23
CA VAL A 249 -4.18 11.29 18.92
C VAL A 249 -5.01 11.94 20.03
N GLU A 250 -6.33 12.03 19.86
CA GLU A 250 -7.23 12.66 20.83
C GLU A 250 -7.70 11.71 21.93
N MET A 251 -7.85 10.41 21.63
CA MET A 251 -8.30 9.40 22.62
C MET A 251 -7.38 9.26 23.83
N LYS A 252 -6.08 9.57 23.70
CA LYS A 252 -5.12 9.52 24.82
C LYS A 252 -5.46 10.47 25.98
N LYS A 253 -6.35 11.45 25.78
CA LYS A 253 -6.65 12.51 26.77
C LYS A 253 -7.92 12.27 27.59
N LEU A 254 -8.67 11.19 27.36
CA LEU A 254 -10.00 11.00 27.93
C LEU A 254 -9.96 10.12 29.18
N VAL A 255 -10.39 10.68 30.32
CA VAL A 255 -10.31 10.07 31.65
C VAL A 255 -11.68 9.61 32.17
N ASN A 256 -12.79 10.14 31.63
CA ASN A 256 -14.14 9.84 32.13
C ASN A 256 -15.07 9.23 31.04
N PRO A 257 -16.09 8.42 31.42
CA PRO A 257 -16.99 7.77 30.46
C PRO A 257 -17.90 8.72 29.66
N GLU A 258 -18.23 9.89 30.21
CA GLU A 258 -19.13 10.86 29.57
C GLU A 258 -18.42 11.61 28.44
N ASP A 259 -17.17 12.01 28.65
CA ASP A 259 -16.29 12.59 27.65
C ASP A 259 -15.96 11.57 26.56
N LEU A 260 -15.78 10.29 26.93
CA LEU A 260 -15.59 9.21 25.97
C LEU A 260 -16.85 8.97 25.14
N LEU A 261 -18.04 8.95 25.77
CA LEU A 261 -19.30 8.81 25.05
C LEU A 261 -19.54 10.00 24.12
N HIS A 262 -19.31 11.22 24.61
CA HIS A 262 -19.36 12.44 23.82
C HIS A 262 -18.37 12.40 22.64
N PHE A 263 -17.14 11.96 22.87
CA PHE A 263 -16.11 11.78 21.84
C PHE A 263 -16.54 10.75 20.79
N LEU A 264 -17.05 9.60 21.23
CA LEU A 264 -17.51 8.53 20.34
C LEU A 264 -18.78 8.93 19.56
N GLN A 265 -19.68 9.71 20.15
CA GLN A 265 -20.96 10.14 19.55
C GLN A 265 -20.84 11.35 18.62
N ASN A 266 -19.96 12.32 18.94
CA ASN A 266 -19.83 13.57 18.17
C ASN A 266 -18.82 13.49 17.02
N ARG A 267 -18.09 12.38 16.90
CA ARG A 267 -17.28 12.12 15.71
C ARG A 267 -18.17 11.79 14.51
N GLY A 268 -18.04 12.61 13.47
CA GLY A 268 -18.93 12.68 12.31
C GLY A 268 -19.56 14.06 12.10
N LYS A 269 -19.34 15.00 13.04
CA LYS A 269 -19.71 16.43 12.94
C LYS A 269 -18.52 17.35 13.20
N GLY A 270 -17.35 16.99 12.67
CA GLY A 270 -16.09 17.70 12.91
C GLY A 270 -16.07 19.11 12.32
N ASP A 271 -15.62 20.05 13.13
CA ASP A 271 -15.33 21.44 12.80
C ASP A 271 -14.49 21.60 11.51
N LYS A 272 -14.96 22.52 10.67
CA LYS A 272 -14.23 23.43 9.77
C LYS A 272 -12.79 23.11 9.35
N GLU A 273 -12.56 21.94 8.76
CA GLU A 273 -11.59 21.74 7.65
C GLU A 273 -11.73 20.35 6.98
N ASP A 274 -12.41 19.41 7.65
CA ASP A 274 -12.89 18.14 7.06
C ASP A 274 -14.18 18.30 6.23
N LEU A 275 -14.60 19.55 6.02
CA LEU A 275 -15.71 19.99 5.16
C LEU A 275 -15.47 19.83 3.66
N ARG A 276 -14.48 19.04 3.20
CA ARG A 276 -14.47 18.63 1.78
C ARG A 276 -15.53 17.58 1.45
N ILE A 277 -16.25 17.05 2.45
CA ILE A 277 -17.33 16.07 2.27
C ILE A 277 -18.57 16.44 3.10
N ALA A 278 -18.83 17.73 3.32
CA ALA A 278 -20.09 18.15 3.92
C ALA A 278 -20.60 19.41 3.23
N GLU A 279 -21.35 19.18 2.15
CA GLU A 279 -22.65 19.79 1.83
C GLU A 279 -23.06 19.27 0.44
N THR A 280 -24.11 18.43 0.39
CA THR A 280 -24.64 17.56 -0.72
C THR A 280 -24.12 16.11 -0.75
N ASP A 281 -25.03 15.16 -1.05
CA ASP A 281 -25.02 13.71 -0.77
C ASP A 281 -23.66 13.00 -0.78
N THR A 282 -23.13 12.73 0.42
CA THR A 282 -21.83 12.06 0.63
C THR A 282 -21.75 10.70 -0.05
N PHE A 283 -22.83 9.93 -0.06
CA PHE A 283 -22.87 8.63 -0.71
C PHE A 283 -22.86 8.73 -2.25
N ALA A 284 -23.63 9.66 -2.83
CA ALA A 284 -23.66 9.91 -4.27
C ALA A 284 -22.28 10.30 -4.81
N HIS A 285 -21.62 11.24 -4.12
CA HIS A 285 -20.27 11.66 -4.49
C HIS A 285 -19.26 10.51 -4.42
N LEU A 286 -19.30 9.69 -3.36
CA LEU A 286 -18.41 8.54 -3.20
C LEU A 286 -18.64 7.48 -4.28
N MET A 287 -19.91 7.22 -4.65
CA MET A 287 -20.26 6.31 -5.73
C MET A 287 -19.62 6.77 -7.05
N GLU A 288 -19.85 8.03 -7.45
CA GLU A 288 -19.23 8.57 -8.66
C GLU A 288 -17.70 8.57 -8.59
N TYR A 289 -17.13 8.96 -7.45
CA TYR A 289 -15.70 9.01 -7.24
C TYR A 289 -15.06 7.63 -7.44
N PHE A 290 -15.52 6.60 -6.72
CA PHE A 290 -14.89 5.29 -6.76
C PHE A 290 -15.13 4.52 -8.06
N ILE A 291 -16.25 4.74 -8.74
CA ILE A 291 -16.48 4.18 -10.08
C ILE A 291 -15.47 4.76 -11.09
N LYS A 292 -15.14 6.05 -10.96
CA LYS A 292 -14.27 6.77 -11.91
C LYS A 292 -12.79 6.75 -11.52
N ASP A 293 -12.46 6.36 -10.29
CA ASP A 293 -11.09 6.35 -9.78
C ASP A 293 -10.31 5.11 -10.20
N ILE A 294 -9.85 5.13 -11.47
CA ILE A 294 -9.00 4.09 -12.05
C ILE A 294 -7.64 3.97 -11.36
N TYR A 295 -7.23 4.92 -10.50
CA TYR A 295 -5.95 4.82 -9.80
C TYR A 295 -6.05 3.83 -8.62
N TYR A 296 -7.18 3.81 -7.91
CA TYR A 296 -7.40 2.87 -6.80
C TYR A 296 -8.29 1.68 -7.15
N CYS A 297 -9.37 1.87 -7.90
CA CYS A 297 -10.40 0.85 -8.06
C CYS A 297 -10.60 0.48 -9.54
N PHE A 298 -11.08 -0.74 -9.76
CA PHE A 298 -11.55 -1.24 -11.06
C PHE A 298 -10.53 -1.12 -12.21
N HIS A 299 -9.26 -1.42 -11.91
CA HIS A 299 -8.14 -1.26 -12.86
C HIS A 299 -7.39 -2.55 -13.19
N ASP A 300 -7.78 -3.68 -12.61
CA ASP A 300 -6.98 -4.92 -12.63
C ASP A 300 -6.57 -5.41 -14.01
N THR A 301 -7.47 -5.44 -15.01
CA THR A 301 -7.08 -5.83 -16.38
C THR A 301 -6.04 -4.87 -16.94
N GLN A 302 -6.22 -3.56 -16.75
CA GLN A 302 -5.27 -2.55 -17.21
C GLN A 302 -3.90 -2.70 -16.53
N LEU A 303 -3.88 -3.05 -15.24
CA LEU A 303 -2.66 -3.34 -14.51
C LEU A 303 -1.98 -4.62 -15.03
N TRP A 304 -2.77 -5.68 -15.27
CA TRP A 304 -2.29 -6.94 -15.84
C TRP A 304 -1.64 -6.73 -17.21
N ASP A 305 -2.23 -5.91 -18.08
CA ASP A 305 -1.69 -5.58 -19.40
C ASP A 305 -0.28 -4.93 -19.31
N PHE A 306 0.03 -4.22 -18.22
CA PHE A 306 1.35 -3.64 -17.98
C PHE A 306 2.35 -4.63 -17.37
N LEU A 307 1.89 -5.70 -16.73
CA LEU A 307 2.71 -6.75 -16.13
C LEU A 307 3.23 -7.73 -17.19
N ILE A 308 3.88 -7.21 -18.23
CA ILE A 308 4.31 -7.94 -19.44
C ILE A 308 5.24 -9.14 -19.18
N ASN A 309 5.89 -9.19 -18.01
CA ASN A 309 6.79 -10.29 -17.63
C ASN A 309 6.03 -11.49 -17.03
N PHE A 310 4.76 -11.31 -16.63
CA PHE A 310 3.96 -12.30 -15.93
C PHE A 310 3.12 -13.11 -16.92
N LYS A 311 2.98 -14.41 -16.64
CA LYS A 311 2.21 -15.34 -17.49
C LYS A 311 1.00 -15.93 -16.79
N GLU A 312 1.10 -16.07 -15.47
CA GLU A 312 0.07 -16.67 -14.63
C GLU A 312 0.09 -16.03 -13.24
N SER A 313 -1.03 -16.16 -12.54
CA SER A 313 -1.20 -15.68 -11.17
C SER A 313 -2.08 -16.63 -10.38
N ILE A 314 -1.84 -16.74 -9.08
CA ILE A 314 -2.76 -17.42 -8.16
C ILE A 314 -3.94 -16.48 -7.92
N ILE A 315 -5.09 -16.83 -8.48
CA ILE A 315 -6.31 -16.02 -8.39
C ILE A 315 -7.12 -16.48 -7.20
N LEU A 316 -7.38 -15.55 -6.27
CA LEU A 316 -8.12 -15.79 -5.04
C LEU A 316 -9.37 -14.94 -5.01
N ASP A 317 -10.52 -15.55 -4.75
CA ASP A 317 -11.69 -14.79 -4.37
C ASP A 317 -11.56 -14.29 -2.91
N MET A 318 -11.98 -13.06 -2.64
CA MET A 318 -11.97 -12.49 -1.29
C MET A 318 -12.67 -13.38 -0.26
N ALA A 319 -13.70 -14.13 -0.65
CA ALA A 319 -14.40 -15.01 0.26
C ALA A 319 -13.50 -16.16 0.77
N GLU A 320 -12.46 -16.56 0.05
CA GLU A 320 -11.51 -17.62 0.46
C GLU A 320 -10.61 -17.20 1.63
N ILE A 321 -10.50 -15.90 1.90
CA ILE A 321 -9.69 -15.34 2.99
C ILE A 321 -10.55 -14.82 4.15
N VAL A 322 -11.81 -15.27 4.24
CA VAL A 322 -12.76 -14.88 5.29
C VAL A 322 -13.11 -16.08 6.16
N GLY A 323 -13.13 -15.86 7.48
CA GLY A 323 -13.54 -16.87 8.46
C GLY A 323 -12.63 -18.09 8.45
N ASP A 324 -13.20 -19.26 8.71
CA ASP A 324 -12.45 -20.52 8.87
C ASP A 324 -11.66 -20.94 7.61
N ARG A 325 -12.06 -20.44 6.42
CA ARG A 325 -11.33 -20.71 5.17
C ARG A 325 -9.96 -20.05 5.13
N ALA A 326 -9.81 -18.89 5.78
CA ALA A 326 -8.59 -18.09 5.72
C ALA A 326 -7.34 -18.90 6.12
N PHE A 327 -7.44 -19.72 7.16
CA PHE A 327 -6.32 -20.53 7.65
C PHE A 327 -5.84 -21.54 6.58
N GLU A 328 -6.77 -22.30 6.00
CA GLU A 328 -6.44 -23.32 4.99
C GLU A 328 -5.97 -22.69 3.67
N THR A 329 -6.55 -21.56 3.27
CA THR A 329 -6.12 -20.78 2.10
C THR A 329 -4.68 -20.31 2.27
N ILE A 330 -4.33 -19.69 3.40
CA ILE A 330 -2.97 -19.21 3.64
C ILE A 330 -1.98 -20.37 3.76
N HIS A 331 -2.40 -21.50 4.36
CA HIS A 331 -1.58 -22.72 4.39
C HIS A 331 -1.31 -23.28 2.98
N THR A 332 -2.28 -23.18 2.07
CA THR A 332 -2.11 -23.56 0.66
C THR A 332 -1.16 -22.61 -0.07
N LEU A 333 -1.33 -21.30 0.11
CA LEU A 333 -0.43 -20.28 -0.45
C LEU A 333 1.00 -20.44 0.06
N ALA A 334 1.19 -20.74 1.35
CA ALA A 334 2.50 -20.96 1.94
C ALA A 334 3.27 -22.08 1.22
N LYS A 335 2.58 -23.16 0.85
CA LYS A 335 3.16 -24.26 0.08
C LYS A 335 3.49 -23.87 -1.35
N GLN A 336 2.60 -23.15 -2.03
CA GLN A 336 2.75 -22.75 -3.44
C GLN A 336 3.83 -21.68 -3.64
N LEU A 337 3.96 -20.77 -2.67
CA LEU A 337 4.86 -19.61 -2.73
C LEU A 337 6.09 -19.75 -1.83
N HIS A 338 6.25 -20.90 -1.17
CA HIS A 338 7.40 -21.27 -0.35
C HIS A 338 7.70 -20.30 0.81
N PHE A 339 6.66 -19.82 1.49
CA PHE A 339 6.79 -19.03 2.73
C PHE A 339 6.36 -19.84 3.97
N PRO A 340 6.71 -19.41 5.20
CA PRO A 340 6.36 -20.15 6.41
C PRO A 340 4.84 -20.35 6.56
N PRO A 341 4.35 -21.56 6.86
CA PRO A 341 2.92 -21.80 7.02
C PRO A 341 2.36 -21.13 8.29
N PRO A 342 1.03 -20.84 8.32
CA PRO A 342 0.38 -20.37 9.54
C PRO A 342 0.45 -21.44 10.63
N LYS A 343 0.64 -21.01 11.89
CA LYS A 343 0.76 -21.94 13.02
C LYS A 343 -0.62 -22.41 13.49
N PRO A 344 -0.79 -23.69 13.89
CA PRO A 344 -2.08 -24.19 14.35
C PRO A 344 -2.70 -23.39 15.51
N GLU A 345 -1.87 -22.83 16.39
CA GLU A 345 -2.29 -21.97 17.51
C GLU A 345 -2.94 -20.65 17.08
N ASP A 346 -2.65 -20.18 15.87
CA ASP A 346 -3.21 -18.93 15.32
C ASP A 346 -4.54 -19.13 14.59
N LYS A 347 -5.06 -20.37 14.49
CA LYS A 347 -6.25 -20.69 13.69
C LYS A 347 -7.47 -19.81 14.03
N GLU A 348 -7.73 -19.59 15.33
CA GLU A 348 -8.82 -18.73 15.79
C GLU A 348 -8.64 -17.29 15.29
N ILE A 349 -7.41 -16.78 15.35
CA ILE A 349 -7.08 -15.41 14.96
C ILE A 349 -7.19 -15.22 13.44
N PHE A 350 -6.83 -16.23 12.65
CA PHE A 350 -6.99 -16.20 11.19
C PHE A 350 -8.46 -16.13 10.76
N ALA A 351 -9.39 -16.66 11.56
CA ALA A 351 -10.81 -16.55 11.30
C ALA A 351 -11.41 -15.19 11.69
N MET A 352 -10.69 -14.37 12.47
CA MET A 352 -11.17 -13.07 12.95
C MET A 352 -11.05 -11.95 11.90
N GLY A 353 -12.09 -11.12 11.80
CA GLY A 353 -12.03 -9.88 11.02
C GLY A 353 -11.20 -8.80 11.73
N ILE A 354 -10.26 -8.16 11.02
CA ILE A 354 -9.35 -7.14 11.58
C ILE A 354 -9.96 -5.75 11.75
N SER A 355 -11.12 -5.50 11.13
CA SER A 355 -11.75 -4.17 11.08
C SER A 355 -12.80 -3.93 12.15
N GLU A 356 -13.09 -4.92 13.00
CA GLU A 356 -14.25 -4.91 13.90
C GLU A 356 -14.20 -3.75 14.91
N TYR A 357 -13.07 -3.56 15.59
CA TYR A 357 -12.85 -2.43 16.50
C TYR A 357 -11.89 -1.38 15.93
N GLN A 358 -11.51 -1.44 14.66
CA GLN A 358 -10.48 -0.57 14.06
C GLN A 358 -10.78 0.94 14.18
N THR A 359 -12.05 1.34 14.39
CA THR A 359 -12.44 2.75 14.55
C THR A 359 -12.67 3.15 16.01
N ILE A 360 -12.37 2.25 16.96
CA ILE A 360 -12.65 2.39 18.40
C ILE A 360 -11.40 2.04 19.24
N LEU A 361 -10.60 1.06 18.81
CA LEU A 361 -9.40 0.57 19.49
C LEU A 361 -8.14 0.72 18.62
N PRO A 362 -6.94 0.86 19.23
CA PRO A 362 -6.67 0.91 20.67
C PRO A 362 -7.18 2.19 21.36
N LEU A 363 -7.51 2.08 22.65
CA LEU A 363 -7.90 3.18 23.53
C LEU A 363 -7.07 3.14 24.82
N THR A 364 -6.34 4.20 25.14
CA THR A 364 -5.57 4.29 26.39
C THR A 364 -6.29 5.20 27.39
N LEU A 365 -6.55 4.67 28.58
CA LEU A 365 -7.16 5.37 29.71
C LEU A 365 -6.12 5.63 30.79
N GLU A 366 -6.00 6.89 31.22
CA GLU A 366 -5.12 7.27 32.33
C GLU A 366 -5.88 7.26 33.66
N PHE A 367 -5.29 6.63 34.67
CA PHE A 367 -5.80 6.60 36.04
C PHE A 367 -4.81 7.29 36.96
N LYS A 368 -5.30 8.28 37.71
CA LYS A 368 -4.49 9.06 38.65
C LYS A 368 -4.77 8.62 40.08
N SER A 369 -3.72 8.33 40.83
CA SER A 369 -3.77 8.12 42.27
C SER A 369 -2.64 8.89 42.93
N HIS A 370 -2.97 9.91 43.71
CA HIS A 370 -2.00 10.82 44.35
C HIS A 370 -0.98 11.38 43.34
N ASN A 371 0.30 11.00 43.46
CA ASN A 371 1.41 11.44 42.61
C ASN A 371 1.75 10.44 41.48
N GLN A 372 0.96 9.39 41.30
CA GLN A 372 1.20 8.35 40.30
C GLN A 372 0.09 8.36 39.24
N VAL A 373 0.51 8.18 37.99
CA VAL A 373 -0.37 8.02 36.84
C VAL A 373 -0.04 6.68 36.20
N ILE A 374 -1.05 5.83 36.06
CA ILE A 374 -0.95 4.59 35.29
C ILE A 374 -1.82 4.72 34.05
N ALA A 375 -1.46 3.99 32.99
CA ALA A 375 -2.23 3.94 31.75
C ALA A 375 -2.63 2.50 31.42
N ILE A 376 -3.91 2.29 31.13
CA ILE A 376 -4.42 1.00 30.67
C ILE A 376 -4.88 1.17 29.23
N THR A 377 -4.33 0.35 28.34
CA THR A 377 -4.67 0.34 26.93
C THR A 377 -5.61 -0.82 26.64
N LEU A 378 -6.83 -0.51 26.21
CA LEU A 378 -7.76 -1.45 25.65
C LEU A 378 -7.33 -1.73 24.21
N MET A 379 -7.18 -3.00 23.87
CA MET A 379 -6.75 -3.44 22.55
C MET A 379 -7.67 -4.51 22.01
N ASP A 380 -7.76 -4.58 20.68
CA ASP A 380 -8.39 -5.69 20.00
C ASP A 380 -7.41 -6.87 19.97
N ARG A 381 -7.82 -8.03 20.50
CA ARG A 381 -6.99 -9.23 20.68
C ARG A 381 -6.45 -9.76 19.37
N VAL A 382 -7.08 -9.43 18.24
CA VAL A 382 -6.50 -9.78 16.94
C VAL A 382 -5.07 -9.21 16.82
N PHE A 383 -4.73 -8.13 17.54
CA PHE A 383 -3.39 -7.57 17.59
C PHE A 383 -2.58 -7.91 18.85
N CYS A 384 -3.10 -8.70 19.81
CA CYS A 384 -2.46 -8.90 21.12
C CYS A 384 -1.09 -9.58 21.10
N MET A 385 -0.78 -10.29 20.01
CA MET A 385 0.48 -11.01 19.79
C MET A 385 1.17 -10.56 18.51
N ASP A 386 0.88 -9.34 18.07
CA ASP A 386 1.43 -8.80 16.84
C ASP A 386 2.93 -8.50 17.00
N LYS A 387 3.75 -9.49 16.65
CA LYS A 387 5.22 -9.40 16.56
C LYS A 387 5.70 -9.01 15.17
N ARG A 388 4.79 -8.61 14.27
CA ARG A 388 5.11 -8.37 12.87
C ARG A 388 5.94 -7.10 12.76
N LYS A 389 7.01 -7.15 11.97
CA LYS A 389 7.72 -5.95 11.55
C LYS A 389 6.93 -5.24 10.46
N TYR A 390 6.49 -4.03 10.76
CA TYR A 390 5.88 -3.14 9.77
C TYR A 390 6.95 -2.29 9.12
N ILE A 391 7.04 -2.37 7.80
CA ILE A 391 7.83 -1.44 6.99
C ILE A 391 7.03 -0.16 6.88
N PHE A 392 7.58 0.93 7.41
CA PHE A 392 6.92 2.24 7.36
C PHE A 392 7.02 2.82 5.95
N ASP A 393 5.87 3.03 5.34
CA ASP A 393 5.76 4.09 4.34
C ASP A 393 5.50 5.40 5.10
N TYR A 394 6.49 6.30 5.05
CA TYR A 394 6.45 7.61 5.71
C TYR A 394 5.23 8.47 5.31
N ASN A 395 4.55 8.14 4.20
CA ASN A 395 3.38 8.87 3.74
C ASN A 395 2.04 8.27 4.21
N SER A 396 1.95 6.96 4.46
CA SER A 396 0.64 6.30 4.65
C SER A 396 0.17 6.13 6.09
N GLN A 397 0.98 6.42 7.13
CA GLN A 397 0.63 6.42 8.58
C GLN A 397 -0.57 5.51 8.93
N ARG A 398 -0.51 4.23 8.51
CA ARG A 398 -1.66 3.31 8.54
C ARG A 398 -2.06 2.98 9.97
N CYS A 399 -3.34 2.67 10.21
CA CYS A 399 -3.88 2.34 11.53
C CYS A 399 -3.19 1.18 12.26
N SER A 400 -2.63 0.22 11.52
CA SER A 400 -1.85 -0.88 12.07
C SER A 400 -0.62 -0.38 12.84
N SER A 401 -0.09 0.80 12.49
CA SER A 401 1.02 1.43 13.19
C SER A 401 0.66 1.95 14.58
N TYR A 402 -0.61 2.21 14.90
CA TYR A 402 -1.03 2.55 16.28
C TYR A 402 -1.09 1.32 17.18
N HIS A 403 -1.50 0.17 16.64
CA HIS A 403 -1.38 -1.10 17.35
C HIS A 403 0.10 -1.39 17.62
N LYS A 404 0.97 -1.18 16.62
CA LYS A 404 2.42 -1.23 16.78
C LYS A 404 2.95 -0.21 17.79
N GLN A 405 2.53 1.06 17.82
CA GLN A 405 3.02 2.01 18.83
C GLN A 405 2.57 1.62 20.25
N ALA A 406 1.34 1.11 20.40
CA ALA A 406 0.87 0.53 21.65
C ALA A 406 1.64 -0.75 22.02
N LEU A 407 2.32 -1.40 21.06
CA LEU A 407 3.03 -2.66 21.24
C LEU A 407 4.56 -2.62 21.05
N GLU A 408 5.20 -1.58 20.53
CA GLU A 408 6.66 -1.51 20.29
C GLU A 408 7.39 -0.76 21.39
N GLU A 409 6.64 -0.09 22.26
CA GLU A 409 7.06 0.00 23.65
C GLU A 409 7.11 -1.42 24.32
N ASN A 410 6.61 -2.49 23.68
CA ASN A 410 6.56 -3.87 24.23
C ASN A 410 7.82 -4.70 24.04
N ALA A 411 8.89 -4.29 24.70
CA ALA A 411 9.42 -5.24 25.68
C ALA A 411 8.66 -5.15 27.03
N ASN A 412 7.78 -4.15 27.19
CA ASN A 412 7.24 -3.77 28.49
C ASN A 412 5.72 -3.85 28.67
N TYR A 413 4.80 -4.17 27.75
CA TYR A 413 3.37 -4.29 28.16
C TYR A 413 2.97 -5.72 28.53
N LYS A 414 2.02 -5.85 29.46
CA LYS A 414 1.44 -7.11 29.94
C LYS A 414 -0.07 -7.09 29.74
N ASP A 415 -0.61 -8.19 29.21
CA ASP A 415 -2.05 -8.46 29.27
C ASP A 415 -2.43 -8.76 30.72
N ILE A 416 -3.29 -7.92 31.29
CA ILE A 416 -3.78 -8.02 32.68
C ILE A 416 -5.25 -8.43 32.75
N THR A 417 -5.88 -8.79 31.63
CA THR A 417 -7.32 -9.07 31.55
C THR A 417 -7.73 -10.14 32.57
N PHE A 418 -6.99 -11.26 32.60
CA PHE A 418 -7.25 -12.35 33.54
C PHE A 418 -6.96 -11.96 34.99
N SER A 419 -5.81 -11.34 35.26
CA SER A 419 -5.44 -10.93 36.63
C SER A 419 -6.37 -9.87 37.20
N LEU A 420 -6.92 -9.00 36.36
CA LEU A 420 -7.78 -7.90 36.78
C LEU A 420 -9.24 -8.37 36.95
N LEU A 421 -9.78 -9.14 36.01
CA LEU A 421 -11.22 -9.41 35.91
C LEU A 421 -11.58 -10.91 35.80
N GLY A 422 -10.60 -11.81 35.83
CA GLY A 422 -10.84 -13.27 35.84
C GLY A 422 -11.28 -13.86 34.50
N GLN A 423 -11.19 -13.10 33.42
CA GLN A 423 -11.57 -13.51 32.07
C GLN A 423 -10.44 -13.27 31.07
N THR A 424 -10.45 -13.97 29.94
CA THR A 424 -9.40 -13.87 28.91
C THR A 424 -9.57 -12.67 27.98
N CYS A 425 -10.82 -12.27 27.69
CA CYS A 425 -11.17 -11.10 26.89
C CYS A 425 -12.63 -10.69 27.15
N PHE A 426 -13.03 -9.50 26.68
CA PHE A 426 -14.42 -9.02 26.67
C PHE A 426 -14.99 -9.08 25.25
N TYR A 427 -16.22 -9.55 25.10
CA TYR A 427 -16.91 -9.68 23.80
C TYR A 427 -16.04 -10.41 22.76
N ASP A 428 -15.33 -11.46 23.19
CA ASP A 428 -14.39 -12.26 22.40
C ASP A 428 -13.23 -11.48 21.76
N ARG A 429 -13.08 -10.18 22.04
CA ARG A 429 -12.22 -9.28 21.28
C ARG A 429 -11.36 -8.35 22.12
N ILE A 430 -11.88 -7.74 23.18
CA ILE A 430 -11.17 -6.67 23.89
C ILE A 430 -10.30 -7.25 25.01
N ILE A 431 -9.03 -6.87 25.03
CA ILE A 431 -8.08 -7.16 26.11
C ILE A 431 -7.56 -5.88 26.76
N LEU A 432 -6.97 -6.04 27.94
CA LEU A 432 -6.46 -4.95 28.78
C LEU A 432 -4.95 -5.08 28.93
N CYS A 433 -4.22 -4.10 28.39
CA CYS A 433 -2.76 -4.04 28.46
C CYS A 433 -2.30 -2.93 29.41
N ILE A 434 -1.26 -3.20 30.20
CA ILE A 434 -0.58 -2.19 31.04
C ILE A 434 0.93 -2.22 30.80
N HIS A 435 1.59 -1.06 30.91
CA HIS A 435 3.05 -1.03 30.92
C HIS A 435 3.60 -1.72 32.19
N SER A 436 4.69 -2.49 32.06
CA SER A 436 5.24 -3.39 33.08
C SER A 436 5.66 -2.63 34.32
N LYS A 437 6.22 -1.43 34.14
CA LYS A 437 6.57 -0.49 35.21
C LYS A 437 5.37 -0.10 36.10
N ASP A 438 4.16 -0.10 35.55
CA ASP A 438 2.94 0.32 36.23
C ASP A 438 2.17 -0.88 36.83
N TRP A 439 2.61 -2.11 36.55
CA TRP A 439 1.94 -3.32 37.03
C TRP A 439 1.88 -3.37 38.56
N ALA A 440 3.02 -3.16 39.23
CA ALA A 440 3.08 -3.18 40.70
C ALA A 440 2.25 -2.04 41.31
N ILE A 441 2.27 -0.86 40.68
CA ILE A 441 1.49 0.31 41.11
C ILE A 441 -0.01 -0.02 41.15
N LEU A 442 -0.51 -0.74 40.14
CA LEU A 442 -1.91 -1.15 40.09
C LEU A 442 -2.24 -2.24 41.11
N PHE A 443 -1.47 -3.33 41.14
CA PHE A 443 -1.84 -4.54 41.91
C PHE A 443 -1.48 -4.46 43.40
N GLU A 444 -0.57 -3.57 43.80
CA GLU A 444 -0.26 -3.33 45.22
C GLU A 444 -1.14 -2.23 45.85
N ASN A 445 -1.94 -1.52 45.05
CA ASN A 445 -2.83 -0.46 45.52
C ASN A 445 -4.32 -0.87 45.36
N GLU A 446 -4.90 -1.43 46.42
CA GLU A 446 -6.29 -1.92 46.41
C GLU A 446 -7.32 -0.86 46.00
N ASN A 447 -7.13 0.40 46.41
CA ASN A 447 -8.03 1.50 46.06
C ASN A 447 -7.97 1.84 44.57
N LEU A 448 -6.77 1.92 44.01
CA LEU A 448 -6.57 2.15 42.58
C LEU A 448 -7.09 0.97 41.75
N LEU A 449 -6.82 -0.25 42.20
CA LEU A 449 -7.31 -1.48 41.59
C LEU A 449 -8.84 -1.48 41.53
N GLY A 450 -9.52 -1.16 42.63
CA GLY A 450 -10.98 -1.05 42.70
C GLY A 450 -11.54 0.03 41.78
N LEU A 451 -10.91 1.21 41.75
CA LEU A 451 -11.29 2.31 40.86
C LEU A 451 -11.18 1.90 39.38
N VAL A 452 -10.04 1.33 39.00
CA VAL A 452 -9.76 0.86 37.64
C VAL A 452 -10.79 -0.19 37.21
N LYS A 453 -11.02 -1.22 38.05
CA LYS A 453 -12.00 -2.28 37.74
C LYS A 453 -13.38 -1.70 37.50
N LYS A 454 -13.85 -0.82 38.41
CA LYS A 454 -15.16 -0.17 38.29
C LYS A 454 -15.27 0.61 36.98
N ARG A 455 -14.28 1.46 36.67
CA ARG A 455 -14.30 2.30 35.46
C ARG A 455 -14.24 1.50 34.16
N LEU A 456 -13.44 0.45 34.11
CA LEU A 456 -13.37 -0.40 32.92
C LEU A 456 -14.70 -1.14 32.68
N LEU A 457 -15.36 -1.62 33.74
CA LEU A 457 -16.68 -2.24 33.64
C LEU A 457 -17.79 -1.25 33.22
N GLU A 458 -17.62 0.05 33.47
CA GLU A 458 -18.50 1.10 32.93
C GLU A 458 -18.22 1.38 31.45
N ILE A 459 -16.94 1.42 31.04
CA ILE A 459 -16.53 1.85 29.70
C ILE A 459 -16.67 0.76 28.63
N ILE A 460 -16.26 -0.47 28.94
CA ILE A 460 -16.19 -1.57 27.96
C ILE A 460 -17.56 -1.83 27.28
N PRO A 461 -18.70 -1.88 27.99
CA PRO A 461 -20.02 -2.00 27.36
C PRO A 461 -20.40 -0.82 26.45
N LEU A 462 -19.92 0.39 26.75
CA LEU A 462 -20.16 1.57 25.90
C LEU A 462 -19.42 1.45 24.56
N LEU A 463 -18.21 0.88 24.57
CA LEU A 463 -17.45 0.60 23.34
C LEU A 463 -18.18 -0.42 22.47
N GLU A 464 -18.75 -1.46 23.08
CA GLU A 464 -19.52 -2.47 22.35
C GLU A 464 -20.77 -1.88 21.71
N LYS A 465 -21.55 -1.13 22.50
CA LYS A 465 -22.73 -0.43 21.99
C LYS A 465 -22.38 0.52 20.84
N GLN A 466 -21.24 1.22 20.93
CA GLN A 466 -20.79 2.09 19.85
C GLN A 466 -20.42 1.32 18.58
N LYS A 467 -19.78 0.14 18.72
CA LYS A 467 -19.52 -0.77 17.60
C LYS A 467 -20.83 -1.19 16.93
N GLU A 468 -21.81 -1.65 17.71
CA GLU A 468 -23.13 -2.07 17.21
C GLU A 468 -23.83 -0.92 16.47
N MET A 469 -23.84 0.28 17.04
CA MET A 469 -24.42 1.48 16.41
C MET A 469 -23.75 1.83 15.07
N LYS A 470 -22.42 1.66 14.95
CA LYS A 470 -21.70 1.85 13.68
C LYS A 470 -22.02 0.73 12.69
N ASN A 471 -22.07 -0.51 13.14
CA ASN A 471 -22.39 -1.66 12.30
C ASN A 471 -23.80 -1.56 11.71
N ALA A 472 -24.77 -1.06 12.46
CA ALA A 472 -26.14 -0.83 12.00
C ALA A 472 -26.26 0.23 10.90
N LYS A 473 -25.24 1.08 10.71
CA LYS A 473 -25.18 2.13 9.67
C LYS A 473 -24.37 1.72 8.44
N LYS A 474 -23.80 0.51 8.43
CA LYS A 474 -22.98 0.05 7.30
C LYS A 474 -23.85 -0.14 6.07
N LEU A 475 -23.33 0.32 4.93
CA LEU A 475 -23.92 0.03 3.64
C LEU A 475 -23.88 -1.46 3.36
N THR A 476 -24.93 -1.93 2.70
CA THR A 476 -25.08 -3.27 2.16
C THR A 476 -24.93 -3.22 0.63
N GLU A 477 -24.68 -4.38 0.02
CA GLU A 477 -24.67 -4.51 -1.42
C GLU A 477 -26.02 -4.13 -2.05
N LYS A 478 -27.14 -4.33 -1.33
CA LYS A 478 -28.47 -3.91 -1.78
C LYS A 478 -28.58 -2.40 -1.90
N ASP A 479 -28.02 -1.65 -0.95
CA ASP A 479 -28.02 -0.18 -1.01
C ASP A 479 -27.28 0.34 -2.25
N ILE A 480 -26.18 -0.33 -2.64
CA ILE A 480 -25.44 -0.02 -3.87
C ILE A 480 -26.29 -0.31 -5.11
N LEU A 481 -26.92 -1.48 -5.16
CA LEU A 481 -27.78 -1.88 -6.29
C LEU A 481 -28.99 -0.96 -6.44
N GLU A 482 -29.69 -0.62 -5.35
CA GLU A 482 -30.83 0.30 -5.35
C GLU A 482 -30.43 1.70 -5.82
N TYR A 483 -29.26 2.18 -5.42
CA TYR A 483 -28.73 3.45 -5.88
C TYR A 483 -28.42 3.43 -7.39
N LEU A 484 -27.69 2.42 -7.88
CA LEU A 484 -27.44 2.28 -9.32
C LEU A 484 -28.74 2.10 -10.10
N LYS A 485 -29.74 1.40 -9.53
CA LYS A 485 -31.05 1.21 -10.15
C LYS A 485 -31.78 2.53 -10.43
N SER A 486 -31.63 3.50 -9.51
CA SER A 486 -32.24 4.83 -9.63
C SER A 486 -31.41 5.82 -10.44
N HIS A 487 -30.16 5.50 -10.78
CA HIS A 487 -29.21 6.38 -11.48
C HIS A 487 -28.71 5.70 -12.78
N LYS A 488 -29.58 5.65 -13.79
CA LYS A 488 -29.34 4.91 -15.05
C LYS A 488 -27.99 5.23 -15.71
N ASP A 489 -27.63 6.50 -15.81
CA ASP A 489 -26.38 6.91 -16.48
C ASP A 489 -25.14 6.38 -15.74
N LEU A 490 -25.14 6.48 -14.40
CA LEU A 490 -24.06 5.95 -13.57
C LEU A 490 -24.02 4.42 -13.59
N CYS A 491 -25.17 3.75 -13.66
CA CYS A 491 -25.26 2.31 -13.81
C CYS A 491 -24.57 1.82 -15.11
N LEU A 492 -24.88 2.45 -16.24
CA LEU A 492 -24.27 2.12 -17.53
C LEU A 492 -22.77 2.44 -17.54
N GLU A 493 -22.35 3.55 -16.92
CA GLU A 493 -20.94 3.89 -16.74
C GLU A 493 -20.20 2.84 -15.89
N ALA A 494 -20.78 2.44 -14.75
CA ALA A 494 -20.25 1.38 -13.89
C ALA A 494 -20.12 0.05 -14.63
N LYS A 495 -21.12 -0.29 -15.47
CA LYS A 495 -21.08 -1.50 -16.29
C LYS A 495 -19.85 -1.51 -17.20
N ALA A 496 -19.62 -0.43 -17.94
CA ALA A 496 -18.46 -0.30 -18.82
C ALA A 496 -17.12 -0.38 -18.06
N VAL A 497 -17.06 0.24 -16.87
CA VAL A 497 -15.88 0.15 -15.99
C VAL A 497 -15.64 -1.29 -15.52
N PHE A 498 -16.67 -1.99 -15.05
CA PHE A 498 -16.55 -3.36 -14.56
C PHE A 498 -16.23 -4.36 -15.67
N GLU A 499 -16.86 -4.25 -16.84
CA GLU A 499 -16.54 -5.08 -18.01
C GLU A 499 -15.06 -4.97 -18.37
N LYS A 500 -14.50 -3.74 -18.37
CA LYS A 500 -13.08 -3.53 -18.62
C LYS A 500 -12.21 -4.09 -17.50
N HIS A 501 -12.55 -3.82 -16.24
CA HIS A 501 -11.82 -4.28 -15.07
C HIS A 501 -11.68 -5.81 -15.02
N LEU A 502 -12.77 -6.53 -15.33
CA LEU A 502 -12.88 -7.98 -15.18
C LEU A 502 -12.47 -8.78 -16.42
N ALA A 503 -12.16 -8.14 -17.54
CA ALA A 503 -11.89 -8.84 -18.81
C ALA A 503 -10.76 -9.90 -18.69
N PHE A 504 -9.67 -9.59 -17.98
CA PHE A 504 -8.64 -10.57 -17.68
C PHE A 504 -9.20 -11.73 -16.85
N LEU A 505 -9.86 -11.45 -15.73
CA LEU A 505 -10.43 -12.47 -14.85
C LEU A 505 -11.41 -13.39 -15.60
N ALA A 506 -12.28 -12.82 -16.43
CA ALA A 506 -13.24 -13.56 -17.25
C ALA A 506 -12.56 -14.53 -18.23
N SER A 507 -11.35 -14.20 -18.70
CA SER A 507 -10.60 -15.05 -19.63
C SER A 507 -9.93 -16.26 -18.97
N VAL A 508 -9.70 -16.22 -17.65
CA VAL A 508 -8.92 -17.25 -16.94
C VAL A 508 -9.71 -17.98 -15.84
N ARG A 509 -10.67 -17.30 -15.19
CA ARG A 509 -11.50 -17.80 -14.09
C ARG A 509 -12.93 -17.23 -14.16
N PRO A 510 -13.69 -17.51 -15.25
CA PRO A 510 -15.08 -17.08 -15.36
C PRO A 510 -15.97 -17.66 -14.25
N ASP A 511 -15.61 -18.83 -13.71
CA ASP A 511 -16.29 -19.50 -12.60
C ASP A 511 -16.37 -18.63 -11.33
N ILE A 512 -15.35 -17.79 -11.06
CA ILE A 512 -15.39 -16.85 -9.94
C ILE A 512 -16.46 -15.78 -10.19
N ILE A 513 -16.50 -15.21 -11.40
CA ILE A 513 -17.45 -14.14 -11.75
C ILE A 513 -18.89 -14.68 -11.71
N GLU A 514 -19.12 -15.90 -12.20
CA GLU A 514 -20.42 -16.57 -12.16
C GLU A 514 -20.90 -16.81 -10.72
N SER A 515 -19.98 -16.98 -9.76
CA SER A 515 -20.31 -17.18 -8.35
C SER A 515 -20.75 -15.89 -7.62
N TRP A 516 -20.50 -14.72 -8.19
CA TRP A 516 -20.75 -13.42 -7.55
C TRP A 516 -22.21 -12.99 -7.64
N LYS A 517 -22.98 -13.36 -6.63
CA LYS A 517 -24.41 -13.05 -6.52
C LYS A 517 -24.76 -11.60 -6.87
N TYR A 518 -24.09 -10.60 -6.28
CA TYR A 518 -24.51 -9.21 -6.44
C TYR A 518 -24.10 -8.64 -7.80
N TYR A 519 -22.97 -9.10 -8.34
CA TYR A 519 -22.62 -8.79 -9.73
C TYR A 519 -23.61 -9.37 -10.74
N GLN A 520 -24.10 -10.59 -10.53
CA GLN A 520 -25.15 -11.17 -11.38
C GLN A 520 -26.48 -10.39 -11.29
N GLU A 521 -26.87 -9.96 -10.08
CA GLU A 521 -28.04 -9.08 -9.90
C GLU A 521 -27.84 -7.72 -10.62
N PHE A 522 -26.64 -7.15 -10.56
CA PHE A 522 -26.28 -5.93 -11.28
C PHE A 522 -26.38 -6.11 -12.80
N LEU A 523 -25.86 -7.20 -13.37
CA LEU A 523 -25.93 -7.46 -14.81
C LEU A 523 -27.37 -7.58 -15.30
N ALA A 524 -28.22 -8.34 -14.60
CA ALA A 524 -29.64 -8.46 -14.92
C ALA A 524 -30.35 -7.09 -14.88
N MET A 525 -30.02 -6.26 -13.88
CA MET A 525 -30.53 -4.89 -13.79
C MET A 525 -30.09 -4.02 -14.98
N CYS A 526 -28.84 -4.16 -15.44
CA CYS A 526 -28.37 -3.42 -16.63
C CYS A 526 -29.13 -3.81 -17.90
N GLU A 527 -29.48 -5.09 -18.06
CA GLU A 527 -30.24 -5.59 -19.21
C GLU A 527 -31.67 -5.04 -19.24
N GLU A 528 -32.32 -4.87 -18.08
CA GLU A 528 -33.63 -4.21 -17.98
C GLU A 528 -33.61 -2.72 -18.37
N MET A 529 -32.43 -2.09 -18.27
CA MET A 529 -32.24 -0.65 -18.53
C MET A 529 -31.77 -0.33 -19.95
N SER A 530 -31.11 -1.27 -20.63
CA SER A 530 -30.67 -1.14 -22.02
C SER A 530 -31.84 -1.24 -22.98
#